data_AF-A0A2W4CPS4-F1
#
_entry.id   AF-A0A2W4CPS4-F1
#
_cell.length_a   1.000
_cell.length_b   1.000
_cell.length_c   1.000
_cell.angle_alpha   90.00
_cell.angle_beta   90.00
_cell.angle_gamma   90.00
#
_symmetry.space_group_name_H-M   'P 1'
#
loop_
_entity.id
_entity.type
_entity.pdbx_description
1 polymer ?
#
loop_
_entity_poly.entity_id
_entity_poly.type
_entity_poly.pdbx_seq_one_letter_code
_entity_poly.pdbx_strand_id
1 'polypeptide(L)' 'MDDDDAHGTGGGTMTLQSVVKSALKSAYDINASEITVSTMGSYVILEGRVRYRGDIDRAVEISEEIAGDGRVRCRLVCR' A
#
# COMPACT_ATOMS: atom_id res chain seq x y z
N MET A 1 0.63 -27.04 -25.87
CA MET A 1 1.17 -27.63 -24.63
C MET A 1 2.55 -27.04 -24.47
N ASP A 2 2.78 -25.99 -23.72
CA ASP A 2 1.94 -25.23 -22.78
C ASP A 2 2.46 -23.79 -22.78
N ASP A 3 1.61 -22.90 -22.29
CA ASP A 3 1.76 -21.48 -22.03
C ASP A 3 3.13 -21.08 -21.45
N ASP A 4 3.92 -20.28 -22.19
CA ASP A 4 4.99 -19.45 -21.59
C ASP A 4 4.49 -18.00 -21.53
N ASP A 5 3.49 -17.86 -20.66
CA ASP A 5 2.88 -16.62 -20.22
C ASP A 5 3.66 -16.15 -18.97
N ALA A 6 4.59 -15.20 -19.12
CA ALA A 6 5.13 -14.51 -17.95
C ALA A 6 5.76 -13.15 -18.29
N HIS A 7 4.86 -12.19 -18.47
CA HIS A 7 4.96 -10.82 -17.96
C HIS A 7 6.16 -9.97 -18.41
N GLY A 8 5.85 -9.04 -19.32
CA GLY A 8 6.68 -7.91 -19.64
C GLY A 8 7.23 -7.23 -18.38
N THR A 9 8.55 -7.31 -18.22
CA THR A 9 9.30 -6.46 -17.30
C THR A 9 9.33 -5.06 -17.91
N GLY A 10 8.19 -4.38 -17.88
CA GLY A 10 8.14 -2.94 -18.08
C GLY A 10 8.80 -2.32 -16.88
N GLY A 11 10.01 -1.79 -17.06
CA GLY A 11 10.63 -0.84 -16.13
C GLY A 11 9.78 0.42 -16.04
N GLY A 12 8.62 0.31 -15.40
CA GLY A 12 7.79 1.43 -15.02
C GLY A 12 8.41 2.03 -13.76
N THR A 13 8.77 3.29 -13.82
CA THR A 13 9.18 4.07 -12.66
C THR A 13 8.20 3.80 -11.51
N MET A 14 8.68 3.10 -10.47
CA MET A 14 7.83 2.79 -9.32
C MET A 14 7.46 4.10 -8.63
N THR A 15 6.19 4.46 -8.70
CA THR A 15 5.68 5.60 -7.94
C THR A 15 5.63 5.23 -6.46
N LEU A 16 5.77 6.23 -5.58
CA LEU A 16 5.65 6.04 -4.13
C LEU A 16 4.37 5.25 -3.76
N GLN A 17 3.26 5.52 -4.46
CA GLN A 17 2.01 4.79 -4.34
C GLN A 17 2.17 3.28 -4.62
N SER A 18 2.87 2.94 -5.69
CA SER A 18 3.07 1.56 -6.13
C SER A 18 3.99 0.81 -5.16
N VAL A 19 5.02 1.49 -4.65
CA VAL A 19 5.91 0.94 -3.62
C VAL A 19 5.13 0.64 -2.34
N VAL A 20 4.40 1.63 -1.82
CA VAL A 20 3.56 1.46 -0.61
C VAL A 20 2.52 0.36 -0.82
N LYS A 21 1.83 0.36 -1.97
CA LYS A 21 0.83 -0.68 -2.30
C LYS A 21 1.45 -2.07 -2.38
N SER A 22 2.67 -2.19 -2.91
CA SER A 22 3.39 -3.46 -2.98
C SER A 22 3.82 -3.93 -1.60
N ALA A 23 4.30 -3.03 -0.75
CA ALA A 23 4.67 -3.34 0.63
C ALA A 23 3.45 -3.76 1.48
N LEU A 24 2.35 -3.02 1.38
CA LEU A 24 1.05 -3.39 1.99
C LEU A 24 0.56 -4.75 1.50
N LYS A 25 0.72 -5.06 0.21
CA LYS A 25 0.34 -6.35 -0.35
C LYS A 25 1.26 -7.48 0.11
N SER A 26 2.53 -7.19 0.36
CA SER A 26 3.51 -8.12 0.93
C SER A 26 3.24 -8.36 2.42
N ALA A 27 2.62 -7.41 3.11
CA ALA A 27 2.18 -7.56 4.48
C ALA A 27 0.90 -8.40 4.53
N TYR A 28 1.05 -9.72 4.64
CA TYR A 28 -0.06 -10.67 4.78
C TYR A 28 -0.94 -10.42 6.01
N ASP A 29 -0.44 -9.67 6.99
CA ASP A 29 -1.17 -9.25 8.18
C ASP A 29 -2.24 -8.18 7.90
N ILE A 30 -2.21 -7.52 6.73
CA ILE A 30 -3.10 -6.40 6.39
C ILE A 30 -4.02 -6.79 5.25
N ASN A 31 -5.33 -6.60 5.44
CA ASN A 31 -6.28 -6.76 4.34
C ASN A 31 -6.25 -5.56 3.37
N ALA A 32 -5.28 -5.53 2.47
CA ALA A 32 -5.15 -4.50 1.45
C ALA A 32 -6.24 -4.53 0.36
N SER A 33 -7.18 -5.49 0.40
CA SER A 33 -8.20 -5.65 -0.64
C SER A 33 -9.21 -4.51 -0.70
N GLU A 34 -9.47 -3.82 0.43
CA GLU A 34 -10.32 -2.62 0.49
C GLU A 34 -9.51 -1.34 0.74
N ILE A 35 -8.18 -1.44 0.73
CA ILE A 35 -7.28 -0.30 0.96
C ILE A 35 -6.86 0.30 -0.39
N THR A 36 -7.18 1.56 -0.57
CA THR A 36 -6.74 2.40 -1.68
C THR A 36 -5.61 3.30 -1.19
N VAL A 37 -4.42 3.11 -1.77
CA VAL A 37 -3.28 4.00 -1.56
C VAL A 37 -3.35 5.11 -2.60
N SER A 38 -3.28 6.37 -2.17
CA SER A 38 -3.17 7.54 -3.03
C SER A 38 -1.94 8.35 -2.62
N THR A 39 -1.29 9.02 -3.56
CA THR A 39 -0.14 9.90 -3.26
C THR A 39 -0.40 11.30 -3.77
N MET A 40 -0.16 12.29 -2.91
CA MET A 40 -0.33 13.71 -3.20
C MET A 40 1.00 14.42 -2.98
N GLY A 41 1.76 14.61 -4.06
CA GLY A 41 3.12 15.16 -3.99
C GLY A 41 4.04 14.25 -3.18
N SER A 42 4.49 14.72 -2.01
CA SER A 42 5.33 13.97 -1.06
C SER A 42 4.55 13.25 0.04
N TYR A 43 3.22 13.32 0.03
CA TYR A 43 2.37 12.69 1.03
C TYR A 43 1.70 11.42 0.51
N VAL A 44 1.60 10.41 1.37
CA VAL A 44 0.86 9.17 1.11
C VAL A 44 -0.45 9.22 1.88
N ILE A 45 -1.55 8.87 1.22
CA ILE A 45 -2.88 8.83 1.79
C ILE A 45 -3.37 7.39 1.70
N LEU A 46 -3.57 6.77 2.86
CA LEU A 46 -4.17 5.44 2.98
C LEU A 46 -5.66 5.62 3.23
N GLU A 47 -6.48 5.17 2.29
CA GLU A 47 -7.93 5.21 2.38
C GLU A 47 -8.54 3.85 2.24
N GLY A 48 -9.71 3.67 2.84
CA GLY A 48 -10.41 2.40 2.76
C GLY A 48 -10.94 1.96 4.10
N ARG A 49 -11.19 0.66 4.18
CA ARG A 49 -11.76 0.01 5.36
C ARG A 49 -10.91 -1.17 5.76
N VAL A 50 -10.77 -1.33 7.06
CA VAL A 50 -10.06 -2.47 7.65
C VAL A 50 -10.96 -3.18 8.65
N ARG A 51 -10.65 -4.46 8.91
CA ARG A 51 -11.37 -5.26 9.89
C ARG A 51 -10.81 -5.08 11.29
N TYR A 52 -9.51 -4.81 11.42
CA TYR A 52 -8.87 -4.64 12.71
C TYR A 52 -8.13 -3.30 12.78
N ARG A 53 -8.11 -2.72 13.98
CA ARG A 53 -7.32 -1.51 14.23
C ARG A 53 -5.81 -1.77 14.11
N GLY A 54 -5.38 -3.02 14.34
CA GLY A 54 -4.00 -3.45 14.10
C GLY A 54 -3.58 -3.40 12.63
N ASP A 55 -4.52 -3.61 11.70
CA ASP A 55 -4.26 -3.41 10.26
C ASP A 55 -3.90 -1.95 9.98
N ILE A 56 -4.56 -1.00 10.65
CA ILE A 56 -4.29 0.43 10.48
C ILE A 56 -2.88 0.73 10.94
N ASP A 57 -2.53 0.32 12.16
CA ASP A 57 -1.22 0.59 12.77
C ASP A 57 -0.08 0.05 11.90
N ARG A 58 -0.18 -1.22 11.47
CA ARG A 58 0.78 -1.83 10.54
C ARG A 58 0.82 -1.14 9.17
N ALA A 59 -0.33 -0.73 8.64
CA ALA A 59 -0.37 -0.01 7.36
C ALA A 59 0.31 1.36 7.45
N VAL A 60 0.12 2.07 8.57
CA VAL A 60 0.77 3.35 8.85
C VAL A 60 2.28 3.14 8.92
N GLU A 61 2.73 2.19 9.75
CA GLU A 61 4.16 1.89 9.99
C GLU A 61 4.90 1.62 8.68
N ILE A 62 4.38 0.70 7.85
CA ILE A 62 4.96 0.37 6.55
C ILE A 62 4.97 1.60 5.62
N SER A 63 3.90 2.38 5.63
CA SER A 63 3.82 3.56 4.77
C SER A 63 4.78 4.66 5.22
N GLU A 64 4.99 4.83 6.53
CA GLU A 64 5.92 5.82 7.08
C GLU A 64 7.37 5.41 6.85
N GLU A 65 7.67 4.11 6.90
CA GLU A 65 8.99 3.57 6.52
C GLU A 65 9.36 3.92 5.06
N ILE A 66 8.37 3.94 4.17
CA ILE A 66 8.58 4.19 2.73
C ILE A 66 8.50 5.69 2.38
N ALA A 67 7.52 6.41 2.93
CA ALA A 67 7.25 7.81 2.59
C ALA A 67 8.01 8.82 3.46
N GLY A 68 8.39 8.40 4.66
CA GLY A 68 8.92 9.24 5.72
C GLY A 68 7.87 9.57 6.79
N ASP A 69 8.36 9.65 8.03
CA ASP A 69 7.60 9.98 9.24
C ASP A 69 6.79 11.28 9.07
N GLY A 70 5.50 11.24 9.46
CA GLY A 70 4.60 12.39 9.38
C GLY A 70 4.12 12.77 7.98
N ARG A 71 4.49 12.01 6.93
CA ARG A 71 4.00 12.22 5.56
C ARG A 71 2.87 11.27 5.16
N VAL A 72 2.44 10.42 6.08
CA VAL A 72 1.37 9.46 5.85
C VAL A 72 0.08 9.95 6.49
N ARG A 73 -0.99 9.97 5.70
CA ARG A 73 -2.34 10.31 6.15
C ARG A 73 -3.20 9.06 6.11
N CYS A 74 -3.49 8.52 7.29
CA CYS A 74 -4.37 7.37 7.42
C CYS A 74 -5.81 7.82 7.61
N ARG A 75 -6.64 7.51 6.62
CA ARG A 75 -8.10 7.70 6.60
C ARG A 75 -8.81 6.34 6.53
N LEU A 76 -8.17 5.31 7.07
CA LEU A 76 -8.76 3.98 7.21
C LEU A 76 -9.81 3.98 8.31
N VAL A 77 -10.96 3.39 8.01
CA VAL A 77 -12.04 3.21 8.98
C VAL A 77 -12.08 1.75 9.41
N CYS A 78 -11.90 1.50 10.70
CA CYS A 78 -12.18 0.20 11.32
C CYS A 78 -13.68 0.12 11.66
N ARG A 79 -14.34 -0.97 11.27
CA ARG A 79 -15.73 -1.26 11.63
C ARG A 79 -15.82 -2.39 12.64
#